data_AF-A0A2N8M868-F1
#
_entry.id   AF-A0A2N8M868-F1
#
_cell.length_a   1.000
_cell.length_b   1.000
_cell.length_c   1.000
_cell.angle_alpha   90.00
_cell.angle_beta   90.00
_cell.angle_gamma   90.00
#
_symmetry.space_group_name_H-M   'P 1'
#
loop_
_entity.id
_entity.type
_entity.pdbx_description
1 polymer ?
#
loop_
_entity_poly.entity_id
_entity_poly.type
_entity_poly.pdbx_seq_one_letter_code
_entity_poly.pdbx_strand_id
1 'polypeptide(L)'
;MDKAAIDIAKALARFLELTIFELRGEWRRLHRMPPPMRLSRDLLVRGITYKLQERGYGGLSTATARKLEQAGANSLSRGSATPAPPISLRPGTRLVREWRGVTHMVLIHADGIEWRGQRYRSLSVVARKITGARWSGPRFFGLRQRPLDSTSTARPGHGQG
;
A
#
# COMPACT_ATOMS: atom_id res chain seq x y z
N MET A 1 -38.20 -18.84 -0.69
CA MET A 1 -38.16 -18.00 -1.91
C MET A 1 -36.73 -18.06 -2.42
N ASP A 2 -36.50 -18.96 -3.37
CA ASP A 2 -35.17 -19.30 -3.89
C ASP A 2 -34.53 -18.09 -4.56
N LYS A 3 -33.62 -17.45 -3.82
CA LYS A 3 -32.74 -16.40 -4.32
C LYS A 3 -31.91 -17.06 -5.42
N ALA A 4 -32.28 -16.87 -6.69
CA ALA A 4 -31.58 -17.42 -7.84
C ALA A 4 -30.08 -17.26 -7.61
N ALA A 5 -29.42 -18.36 -7.26
CA ALA A 5 -28.05 -18.33 -6.79
C ALA A 5 -27.22 -17.90 -8.00
N ILE A 6 -26.77 -16.66 -7.99
CA ILE A 6 -25.94 -16.13 -9.06
C ILE A 6 -24.70 -17.02 -9.09
N ASP A 7 -24.57 -17.81 -10.16
CA ASP A 7 -23.41 -18.67 -10.37
C ASP A 7 -22.21 -17.79 -10.74
N ILE A 8 -21.49 -17.37 -9.70
CA ILE A 8 -20.31 -16.53 -9.83
C ILE A 8 -19.22 -17.25 -10.62
N ALA A 9 -19.09 -18.57 -10.47
CA ALA A 9 -18.05 -19.33 -11.16
C ALA A 9 -18.27 -19.28 -12.67
N LYS A 10 -19.51 -19.53 -13.12
CA LYS A 10 -19.89 -19.41 -14.52
C LYS A 10 -19.74 -17.99 -15.06
N ALA A 11 -20.11 -16.97 -14.27
CA ALA A 11 -19.96 -15.58 -14.68
C ALA A 11 -18.47 -15.17 -14.80
N LEU A 12 -17.62 -15.62 -13.87
CA LEU A 12 -16.18 -15.37 -13.89
C LEU A 12 -15.54 -16.02 -15.13
N ALA A 13 -15.88 -17.27 -15.44
CA ALA A 13 -15.40 -17.96 -16.64
C ALA A 13 -15.70 -17.14 -17.90
N ARG A 14 -16.95 -16.66 -18.04
CA ARG A 14 -17.35 -15.77 -19.14
C ARG A 14 -16.52 -14.48 -19.17
N PHE A 15 -16.32 -13.81 -18.02
CA PHE A 15 -15.57 -12.54 -17.98
C PHE A 15 -14.09 -12.70 -18.33
N LEU A 16 -13.50 -13.86 -18.06
CA LEU A 16 -12.11 -14.14 -18.44
C LEU A 16 -11.94 -14.22 -19.97
N GLU A 17 -12.97 -14.64 -20.70
CA GLU A 17 -12.95 -14.72 -22.16
C GLU A 17 -13.20 -13.36 -22.85
N LEU A 18 -13.91 -12.44 -22.18
CA LEU A 18 -14.25 -11.12 -22.75
C LEU A 18 -13.02 -10.23 -22.99
N THR A 19 -13.07 -9.50 -24.10
CA THR A 19 -12.11 -8.45 -24.42
C THR A 19 -12.18 -7.29 -23.43
N ILE A 20 -11.13 -6.47 -23.39
CA ILE A 20 -11.11 -5.26 -22.54
C ILE A 20 -12.25 -4.28 -22.88
N PHE A 21 -12.67 -4.21 -24.15
CA PHE A 21 -13.78 -3.36 -24.57
C PHE A 21 -15.12 -3.86 -24.00
N GLU A 22 -15.37 -5.16 -24.12
CA GLU A 22 -16.59 -5.79 -23.59
C GLU A 22 -16.64 -5.70 -22.07
N LEU A 23 -15.51 -5.90 -21.38
CA LEU A 23 -15.41 -5.72 -19.93
C LEU A 23 -15.74 -4.28 -19.51
N ARG A 24 -15.34 -3.27 -20.28
CA ARG A 24 -15.73 -1.87 -20.00
C ARG A 24 -17.22 -1.64 -20.24
N GLY A 25 -17.83 -2.35 -21.17
CA GLY A 25 -19.30 -2.38 -21.35
C GLY A 25 -19.99 -3.00 -20.14
N GLU A 26 -19.52 -4.15 -19.69
CA GLU A 26 -20.08 -4.89 -18.57
C GLU A 26 -19.91 -4.13 -17.24
N TRP A 27 -18.77 -3.45 -17.06
CA TRP A 27 -18.56 -2.52 -15.95
C TRP A 27 -19.65 -1.45 -15.91
N ARG A 28 -19.90 -0.75 -17.03
CA ARG A 28 -20.95 0.29 -17.11
C ARG A 28 -22.33 -0.28 -16.78
N ARG A 29 -22.62 -1.50 -17.26
CA ARG A 29 -23.90 -2.18 -17.00
C ARG A 29 -24.11 -2.49 -15.51
N LEU A 30 -23.07 -2.99 -14.82
CA LEU A 30 -23.18 -3.41 -13.42
C LEU A 30 -23.00 -2.28 -12.42
N HIS A 31 -22.05 -1.38 -12.66
CA HIS A 31 -21.67 -0.28 -11.77
C HIS A 31 -22.39 1.03 -12.07
N ARG A 32 -23.10 1.15 -13.21
CA ARG A 32 -23.79 2.37 -13.67
C ARG A 32 -22.87 3.59 -13.79
N MET A 33 -21.56 3.37 -13.91
CA MET A 33 -20.52 4.39 -13.99
C MET A 33 -19.48 3.97 -15.05
N PRO A 34 -18.79 4.92 -15.70
CA PRO A 34 -17.69 4.59 -16.59
C PRO A 34 -16.51 3.99 -15.79
N PRO A 35 -15.81 2.98 -16.33
CA PRO A 35 -14.60 2.46 -15.71
C PRO A 35 -13.48 3.52 -15.77
N PRO A 36 -12.61 3.61 -14.75
CA PRO A 36 -11.42 4.45 -14.79
C PRO A 36 -10.56 4.14 -16.02
N MET A 37 -10.02 5.18 -16.67
CA MET A 37 -9.37 5.01 -17.98
C MET A 37 -8.18 4.04 -17.96
N ARG A 38 -7.41 4.01 -16.86
CA ARG A 38 -6.18 3.24 -16.70
C ARG A 38 -6.37 1.91 -15.94
N LEU A 39 -7.60 1.42 -15.78
CA LEU A 39 -7.83 0.13 -15.12
C LEU A 39 -7.36 -1.03 -16.02
N SER A 40 -6.57 -1.96 -15.47
CA SER A 40 -6.13 -3.16 -16.19
C SER A 40 -7.30 -4.14 -16.42
N ARG A 41 -7.15 -5.08 -17.37
CA ARG A 41 -8.13 -6.14 -17.63
C ARG A 41 -8.44 -6.96 -16.36
N ASP A 42 -7.41 -7.38 -15.64
CA ASP A 42 -7.56 -8.15 -14.39
C ASP A 42 -8.38 -7.38 -13.35
N LEU A 43 -8.10 -6.08 -13.15
CA LEU A 43 -8.86 -5.26 -12.21
C LEU A 43 -10.31 -5.02 -12.66
N LEU A 44 -10.58 -4.93 -13.97
CA LEU A 44 -11.95 -4.86 -14.48
C LEU A 44 -12.71 -6.15 -14.15
N VAL A 45 -12.13 -7.32 -14.43
CA VAL A 45 -12.74 -8.62 -14.12
C VAL A 45 -13.02 -8.73 -12.61
N ARG A 46 -12.06 -8.36 -11.76
CA ARG A 46 -12.24 -8.36 -10.29
C ARG A 46 -13.37 -7.45 -9.85
N GLY A 47 -13.41 -6.20 -10.35
CA GLY A 47 -14.44 -5.25 -9.93
C GLY A 47 -15.84 -5.62 -10.44
N ILE A 48 -15.96 -6.20 -11.64
CA ILE A 48 -17.22 -6.73 -12.18
C ILE A 48 -17.69 -7.92 -11.35
N THR A 49 -16.79 -8.87 -11.06
CA THR A 49 -17.07 -10.07 -10.26
C THR A 49 -17.47 -9.70 -8.83
N TYR A 50 -16.77 -8.75 -8.22
CA TYR A 50 -17.12 -8.23 -6.90
C TYR A 50 -18.52 -7.63 -6.88
N LYS A 51 -18.89 -6.82 -7.89
CA LYS A 51 -20.24 -6.24 -7.97
C LYS A 51 -21.33 -7.30 -8.13
N LEU A 52 -21.01 -8.39 -8.82
CA LEU A 52 -21.90 -9.53 -8.97
C LEU A 52 -22.06 -10.29 -7.64
N GLN A 53 -20.95 -10.46 -6.89
CA GLN A 53 -20.96 -11.02 -5.54
C GLN A 53 -21.84 -10.19 -4.60
N GLU A 54 -21.71 -8.86 -4.59
CA GLU A 54 -22.52 -7.99 -3.74
C GLU A 54 -24.03 -8.16 -3.99
N ARG A 55 -24.45 -8.40 -5.24
CA ARG A 55 -25.86 -8.65 -5.57
C ARG A 55 -26.35 -10.01 -5.05
N GLY A 56 -25.50 -11.04 -5.11
CA GLY A 56 -25.84 -12.39 -4.67
C GLY A 56 -25.76 -12.58 -3.15
N TYR A 57 -24.76 -12.00 -2.51
CA TYR A 57 -24.40 -12.27 -1.11
C TYR A 57 -24.66 -11.08 -0.18
N GLY A 58 -25.01 -9.92 -0.73
CA GLY A 58 -25.06 -8.66 0.01
C GLY A 58 -23.69 -7.96 -0.02
N GLY A 59 -23.72 -6.63 0.07
CA GLY A 59 -22.50 -5.82 0.15
C GLY A 59 -21.85 -5.87 1.53
N LEU A 60 -20.91 -4.96 1.76
CA LEU A 60 -20.29 -4.78 3.08
C LEU A 60 -21.36 -4.44 4.13
N SER A 61 -21.26 -5.07 5.31
CA SER A 61 -22.10 -4.69 6.45
C SER A 61 -21.86 -3.23 6.84
N THR A 62 -22.86 -2.55 7.39
CA THR A 62 -22.75 -1.17 7.88
C THR A 62 -21.61 -1.02 8.90
N ALA A 63 -21.40 -2.01 9.76
CA ALA A 63 -20.29 -2.05 10.70
C ALA A 63 -18.93 -2.17 10.01
N THR A 64 -18.82 -2.98 8.95
CA THR A 64 -17.59 -3.14 8.17
C THR A 64 -17.28 -1.88 7.36
N ALA A 65 -18.30 -1.29 6.72
CA ALA A 65 -18.17 -0.03 5.99
C ALA A 65 -17.69 1.10 6.92
N ARG A 66 -18.30 1.24 8.10
CA ARG A 66 -17.89 2.23 9.12
C ARG A 66 -16.45 2.04 9.59
N LYS A 67 -16.00 0.79 9.79
CA LYS A 67 -14.59 0.50 10.12
C LYS A 67 -13.64 0.88 8.99
N LEU A 68 -14.02 0.64 7.74
CA LEU A 68 -13.23 1.03 6.56
C LEU A 68 -13.17 2.56 6.41
N GLU A 69 -14.28 3.26 6.62
CA GLU A 69 -14.31 4.73 6.62
C GLU A 69 -13.43 5.31 7.73
N GLN A 70 -13.47 4.75 8.94
CA GLN A 70 -12.58 5.17 10.04
C GLN A 70 -11.11 4.92 9.71
N ALA A 71 -10.77 3.79 9.08
CA ALA A 71 -9.42 3.49 8.65
C ALA A 71 -8.95 4.40 7.48
N GLY A 72 -9.87 4.76 6.58
CA GLY A 72 -9.62 5.67 5.45
C GLY A 72 -9.51 7.14 5.87
N ALA A 73 -10.35 7.58 6.81
CA ALA A 73 -10.29 8.90 7.43
C ALA A 73 -8.95 9.10 8.16
N ASN A 74 -8.44 8.06 8.84
CA ASN A 74 -7.09 8.07 9.42
C ASN A 74 -5.97 8.17 8.37
N SER A 75 -6.24 7.82 7.10
CA SER A 75 -5.28 7.95 6.00
C SER A 75 -5.38 9.29 5.25
N LEU A 76 -6.58 9.86 5.11
CA LEU A 76 -6.84 11.15 4.45
C LEU A 76 -6.66 12.36 5.39
N SER A 77 -6.77 12.18 6.71
CA SER A 77 -6.49 13.22 7.71
C SER A 77 -4.98 13.46 7.94
N ARG A 78 -4.11 12.70 7.27
CA ARG A 78 -2.65 12.99 7.19
C ARG A 78 -2.29 14.21 6.31
N GLY A 79 -3.26 15.07 6.04
CA GLY A 79 -3.05 16.42 5.47
C GLY A 79 -2.75 17.50 6.51
N SER A 80 -2.92 17.24 7.81
CA SER A 80 -2.42 18.15 8.87
C SER A 80 -1.50 17.40 9.81
N ALA A 81 -0.30 17.95 10.00
CA ALA A 81 0.79 17.37 10.75
C ALA A 81 0.45 17.14 12.22
N THR A 82 -0.11 15.98 12.54
CA THR A 82 0.15 15.33 13.82
C THR A 82 1.39 14.46 13.62
N PRO A 83 2.44 14.58 14.46
CA PRO A 83 3.57 13.67 14.42
C PRO A 83 3.02 12.25 14.53
N ALA A 84 3.25 11.44 13.50
CA ALA A 84 2.93 10.03 13.58
C ALA A 84 3.51 9.47 14.89
N PRO A 85 2.74 8.69 15.68
CA PRO A 85 3.25 8.11 16.91
C PRO A 85 4.57 7.39 16.60
N PRO A 86 5.57 7.45 17.50
CA PRO A 86 6.86 6.81 17.26
C PRO A 86 6.61 5.35 16.89
N ILE A 87 7.16 4.92 15.75
CA ILE A 87 6.99 3.55 15.26
C ILE A 87 7.43 2.60 16.37
N SER A 88 6.46 1.94 17.01
CA SER A 88 6.72 0.92 18.02
C SER A 88 7.15 -0.34 17.27
N LEU A 89 8.46 -0.53 17.13
CA LEU A 89 9.03 -1.71 16.51
C LEU A 89 8.86 -2.88 17.47
N ARG A 90 8.11 -3.90 17.05
CA ARG A 90 7.95 -5.12 17.84
C ARG A 90 9.26 -5.93 17.83
N PRO A 91 9.60 -6.60 18.94
CA PRO A 91 10.66 -7.60 18.95
C PRO A 91 10.44 -8.64 17.84
N GLY A 92 11.51 -9.05 17.16
CA GLY A 92 11.47 -9.89 15.97
C GLY A 92 11.37 -9.12 14.64
N THR A 93 11.14 -7.81 14.67
CA THR A 93 11.16 -6.99 13.44
C THR A 93 12.57 -6.92 12.85
N ARG A 94 12.69 -7.15 11.54
CA ARG A 94 13.96 -7.04 10.80
C ARG A 94 13.94 -5.81 9.91
N LEU A 95 14.84 -4.86 10.15
CA LEU A 95 15.06 -3.69 9.31
C LEU A 95 16.16 -3.99 8.30
N VAL A 96 15.95 -3.65 7.04
CA VAL A 96 16.91 -3.83 5.96
C VAL A 96 17.23 -2.46 5.37
N ARG A 97 18.52 -2.14 5.24
CA ARG A 97 18.98 -0.89 4.66
C ARG A 97 20.20 -1.10 3.79
N GLU A 98 20.15 -0.65 2.54
CA GLU A 98 21.33 -0.57 1.68
C GLU A 98 22.07 0.75 1.92
N TRP A 99 23.39 0.66 2.05
CA TRP A 99 24.28 1.82 2.20
C TRP A 99 25.63 1.52 1.56
N ARG A 100 26.06 2.38 0.63
CA ARG A 100 27.32 2.22 -0.12
C ARG A 100 27.46 0.83 -0.76
N GLY A 101 26.37 0.29 -1.31
CA GLY A 101 26.36 -1.02 -1.96
C GLY A 101 26.33 -2.22 -1.00
N VAL A 102 26.26 -2.00 0.32
CA VAL A 102 26.18 -3.07 1.32
C VAL A 102 24.79 -3.10 1.94
N THR A 103 24.15 -4.26 1.92
CA THR A 103 22.88 -4.47 2.61
C THR A 103 23.12 -4.76 4.09
N HIS A 104 22.59 -3.90 4.95
CA HIS A 104 22.64 -4.03 6.40
C HIS A 104 21.29 -4.50 6.93
N MET A 105 21.32 -5.66 7.59
CA MET A 105 20.15 -6.28 8.23
C MET A 105 20.26 -6.12 9.74
N VAL A 106 19.19 -5.60 10.35
CA VAL A 106 19.14 -5.27 11.77
C VAL A 106 17.91 -5.93 12.39
N LEU A 107 18.10 -6.73 13.43
CA LEU A 107 17.02 -7.41 14.15
C LEU A 107 16.68 -6.63 15.43
N ILE A 108 15.41 -6.31 15.63
CA ILE A 108 14.92 -5.68 16.85
C ILE A 108 14.63 -6.76 17.88
N HIS A 109 15.18 -6.64 19.07
CA HIS A 109 14.89 -7.45 20.26
C HIS A 109 14.11 -6.61 21.28
N ALA A 110 13.55 -7.24 22.32
CA ALA A 110 12.86 -6.52 23.40
C ALA A 110 13.79 -5.53 24.12
N ASP A 111 15.05 -5.94 24.30
CA ASP A 111 16.00 -5.23 25.16
C ASP A 111 17.11 -4.54 24.35
N GLY A 112 17.00 -4.52 23.02
CA GLY A 112 18.04 -3.97 22.17
C GLY A 112 17.92 -4.37 20.71
N ILE A 113 19.02 -4.25 20.00
CA ILE A 113 19.08 -4.37 18.54
C ILE A 113 20.31 -5.18 18.17
N GLU A 114 20.17 -6.10 17.22
CA GLU A 114 21.28 -6.90 16.74
C GLU A 114 21.64 -6.54 15.30
N TRP A 115 22.93 -6.37 15.05
CA TRP A 115 23.48 -6.10 13.72
C TRP A 115 24.80 -6.85 13.55
N ARG A 116 24.89 -7.69 12.51
CA ARG A 116 26.03 -8.58 12.24
C ARG A 116 26.41 -9.46 13.45
N GLY A 117 25.41 -10.01 14.15
CA GLY A 117 25.61 -10.87 15.33
C GLY A 117 25.99 -10.13 16.61
N GLN A 118 26.14 -8.80 16.58
CA GLN A 118 26.45 -8.00 17.77
C GLN A 118 25.22 -7.23 18.26
N ARG A 119 25.00 -7.23 19.59
CA ARG A 119 23.94 -6.44 20.24
C ARG A 119 24.34 -4.99 20.48
N TYR A 120 23.38 -4.09 20.28
CA TYR A 120 23.47 -2.64 20.40
C TYR A 120 22.26 -2.07 21.12
N ARG A 121 22.47 -0.97 21.86
CA ARG A 121 21.43 -0.30 22.65
C ARG A 121 20.42 0.54 21.84
N SER A 122 20.77 0.95 20.61
CA SER A 122 19.86 1.78 19.79
C SER A 122 20.20 1.81 18.30
N LEU A 123 19.20 2.13 17.47
CA LEU A 123 19.37 2.24 16.01
C LEU A 123 20.38 3.33 15.62
N SER A 124 20.49 4.39 16.43
CA SER A 124 21.44 5.47 16.17
C SER A 124 22.90 5.01 16.34
N VAL A 125 23.16 4.05 17.23
CA VAL A 125 24.50 3.44 17.37
C VAL A 125 24.84 2.62 16.13
N VAL A 126 23.87 1.81 15.64
CA VAL A 126 24.04 1.02 14.42
C VAL A 126 24.21 1.92 13.20
N ALA A 127 23.38 2.94 13.04
CA ALA A 127 23.48 3.90 11.94
C ALA A 127 24.84 4.62 11.93
N ARG A 128 25.36 5.02 13.10
CA ARG A 128 26.71 5.60 13.21
C ARG A 128 27.79 4.61 12.79
N LYS A 129 27.70 3.34 13.18
CA LYS A 129 28.65 2.31 12.78
C LYS A 129 28.60 2.00 11.28
N ILE A 130 27.44 2.10 10.65
CA ILE A 130 27.27 1.91 9.20
C ILE A 130 27.78 3.14 8.41
N THR A 131 27.40 4.34 8.85
CA THR A 131 27.64 5.58 8.08
C THR A 131 28.96 6.26 8.43
N GLY A 132 29.58 5.95 9.57
CA GLY A 132 30.73 6.67 10.12
C GLY A 132 30.41 8.07 10.68
N ALA A 133 29.17 8.55 10.52
CA ALA A 133 28.73 9.88 10.92
C ALA A 133 27.57 9.81 11.90
N ARG A 134 27.28 10.92 12.60
CA ARG A 134 26.15 10.98 13.53
C ARG A 134 24.84 11.09 12.74
N TRP A 135 24.20 9.95 12.51
CA TRP A 135 22.86 9.84 11.93
C TRP A 135 21.80 9.51 12.98
N SER A 136 20.59 10.02 12.79
CA SER A 136 19.41 9.53 13.51
C SER A 136 19.07 8.13 13.00
N GLY A 137 19.12 7.13 13.89
CA GLY A 137 18.84 5.73 13.56
C GLY A 137 17.49 5.54 12.85
N PRO A 138 16.37 6.01 13.41
CA PRO A 138 15.08 5.95 12.75
C PRO A 138 15.07 6.58 11.35
N ARG A 139 15.75 7.72 11.17
CA ARG A 139 15.84 8.39 9.86
C ARG A 139 16.64 7.54 8.86
N PHE A 140 17.77 6.97 9.29
CA PHE A 140 18.61 6.12 8.46
C PHE A 140 17.87 4.86 7.97
N PHE A 141 17.06 4.25 8.84
CA PHE A 141 16.24 3.08 8.50
C PHE A 141 14.86 3.42 7.90
N GLY A 142 14.61 4.68 7.51
CA GLY A 142 13.36 5.07 6.84
C GLY A 142 12.11 5.01 7.72
N LEU A 143 12.28 5.03 9.05
CA LEU A 143 11.20 4.96 10.05
C LEU A 143 10.54 6.31 10.33
N ARG A 144 10.84 7.35 9.54
CA ARG A 144 10.16 8.64 9.58
C ARG A 144 9.58 8.92 8.21
N GLN A 145 8.28 9.22 8.17
CA GLN A 145 7.65 9.72 6.95
C GLN A 145 8.26 11.08 6.60
N ARG A 146 8.77 11.20 5.37
CA ARG A 146 9.03 12.51 4.77
C ARG A 146 7.65 13.10 4.44
N PRO A 147 7.36 14.35 4.79
CA PRO A 147 6.32 15.09 4.08
C PRO A 147 6.65 14.96 2.59
N LEU A 148 5.70 14.53 1.78
CA LEU A 148 5.88 14.50 0.33
C LEU A 148 6.13 15.94 -0.12
N ASP A 149 7.35 16.26 -0.52
CA ASP A 149 7.63 17.51 -1.22
C ASP A 149 6.97 17.42 -2.58
N SER A 150 5.78 17.98 -2.70
CA SER A 150 5.07 18.17 -3.96
C SER A 150 5.67 19.36 -4.72
N THR A 151 6.94 19.26 -5.12
CA THR A 151 7.51 20.16 -6.14
C THR A 151 8.61 19.44 -6.91
N SER A 152 8.20 18.62 -7.89
CA SER A 152 9.03 18.32 -9.05
C SER A 152 8.23 18.66 -10.29
N THR A 153 8.10 19.96 -10.52
CA THR A 153 7.63 20.49 -11.81
C THR A 153 8.85 20.51 -12.74
N ALA A 154 8.72 19.73 -13.81
CA ALA A 154 9.36 19.85 -15.11
C ALA A 154 10.58 20.78 -15.25
N ARG A 155 11.73 20.18 -15.59
CA ARG A 155 12.74 20.85 -16.42
C ARG A 155 12.25 20.77 -17.87
N PRO A 156 11.88 21.87 -18.55
CA PRO A 156 11.78 21.85 -19.99
C PRO A 156 13.20 21.78 -20.57
N GLY A 157 13.38 20.92 -21.57
CA GLY A 157 14.63 20.74 -22.27
C GLY A 157 15.03 21.98 -23.06
N HIS A 158 16.28 22.39 -22.93
CA HIS A 158 16.94 23.23 -23.93
C HIS A 158 17.51 22.29 -25.00
N GLY A 159 16.84 22.26 -26.15
CA GLY A 159 17.37 21.77 -27.41
C GLY A 159 18.25 22.83 -28.06
N GLN A 160 19.29 22.37 -28.74
CA GLN A 160 20.29 23.16 -29.45
C GLN A 160 19.72 23.81 -30.72
N GLY A 161 20.33 24.93 -31.09
CA GLY A 161 20.26 25.60 -32.38
C GLY A 161 21.37 26.62 -32.46
#